data_AF-A0AAD9D827-F1
#
_entry.id   AF-A0AAD9D827-F1
#
_cell.length_a   1.000
_cell.length_b   1.000
_cell.length_c   1.000
_cell.angle_alpha   90.00
_cell.angle_beta   90.00
_cell.angle_gamma   90.00
#
_symmetry.space_group_name_H-M   'P 1'
#
loop_
_entity.id
_entity.type
_entity.pdbx_description
1 polymer ?
#
loop_
_entity_poly.entity_id
_entity_poly.type
_entity_poly.pdbx_seq_one_letter_code
_entity_poly.pdbx_strand_id
1 'polypeptide(L)'
;MSDREEESDESDSDDEYETQRPKKKVPEWAQRHNLHRALERQFADGPNRLDPDKIFGEVLTCNLEEIFDKKKSRYQRRISSGNWTKDHVTIAEKLTYKRTMGYQK
;
A
#
# COMPACT_ATOMS: atom_id res chain seq x y z
N MET A 1 5.13 -11.38 -49.63
CA MET A 1 5.02 -12.74 -49.05
C MET A 1 4.84 -12.55 -47.55
N SER A 2 3.65 -12.92 -47.08
CA SER A 2 3.19 -13.08 -45.69
C SER A 2 3.06 -11.84 -44.80
N ASP A 3 1.84 -11.30 -44.77
CA ASP A 3 1.11 -11.02 -43.52
C ASP A 3 1.51 -12.01 -42.42
N ARG A 4 1.84 -11.51 -41.23
CA ARG A 4 1.90 -12.30 -40.02
C ARG A 4 0.90 -11.69 -39.04
N GLU A 5 -0.16 -12.44 -38.85
CA GLU A 5 -1.38 -12.12 -38.13
C GLU A 5 -1.12 -11.63 -36.70
N GLU A 6 -1.86 -10.58 -36.32
CA GLU A 6 -2.12 -10.21 -34.93
C GLU A 6 -2.90 -11.34 -34.25
N GLU A 7 -2.27 -12.05 -33.33
CA GLU A 7 -2.98 -12.90 -32.37
C GLU A 7 -3.07 -12.11 -31.05
N SER A 8 -4.10 -11.27 -30.98
CA SER A 8 -4.53 -10.61 -29.75
C SER A 8 -5.28 -11.66 -28.93
N ASP A 9 -4.57 -12.33 -28.02
CA ASP A 9 -5.17 -13.18 -26.99
C ASP A 9 -5.83 -12.29 -25.92
N GLU A 10 -6.89 -11.58 -26.33
CA GLU A 10 -7.77 -10.77 -25.47
C GLU A 10 -8.80 -11.69 -24.82
N SER A 11 -8.35 -12.60 -23.96
CA SER A 11 -9.22 -13.34 -23.06
C SER A 11 -8.61 -13.42 -21.66
N ASP A 12 -8.34 -12.24 -21.07
CA ASP A 12 -8.24 -12.14 -19.62
C ASP A 12 -9.66 -12.25 -19.06
N SER A 13 -10.00 -13.49 -18.69
CA SER A 13 -11.29 -13.89 -18.17
C SER A 13 -11.63 -13.11 -16.89
N ASP A 14 -12.77 -12.44 -16.88
CA ASP A 14 -13.38 -11.77 -15.72
C ASP A 14 -13.69 -12.77 -14.55
N ASP A 15 -13.56 -14.09 -14.78
CA ASP A 15 -13.82 -15.14 -13.77
C ASP A 15 -12.78 -15.22 -12.63
N GLU A 16 -11.55 -14.74 -12.83
CA GLU A 16 -10.55 -14.76 -11.74
C GLU A 16 -10.86 -13.74 -10.64
N TYR A 17 -11.60 -12.67 -10.97
CA TYR A 17 -12.02 -11.67 -9.99
C TYR A 17 -13.13 -12.16 -9.07
N GLU A 18 -13.99 -13.07 -9.54
CA GLU A 18 -15.10 -13.63 -8.76
C GLU A 18 -14.61 -14.58 -7.65
N THR A 19 -13.59 -15.39 -7.94
CA THR A 19 -13.03 -16.38 -6.99
C THR A 19 -12.22 -15.74 -5.85
N GLN A 20 -11.73 -14.52 -6.06
CA GLN A 20 -10.95 -13.74 -5.08
C GLN A 20 -11.84 -12.85 -4.17
N ARG A 21 -13.15 -12.74 -4.43
CA ARG A 21 -14.00 -11.85 -3.62
C ARG A 21 -14.07 -12.34 -2.18
N PRO A 22 -13.87 -11.44 -1.19
CA PRO A 22 -13.94 -11.81 0.22
C PRO A 22 -15.33 -12.38 0.52
N LYS A 23 -15.38 -13.67 0.86
CA LYS A 23 -16.62 -14.41 1.16
C LYS A 23 -17.37 -13.89 2.39
N LYS A 24 -16.72 -13.04 3.20
CA LYS A 24 -17.29 -12.47 4.42
C LYS A 24 -18.17 -11.27 4.07
N LYS A 25 -19.34 -11.19 4.70
CA LYS A 25 -20.19 -10.00 4.63
C LYS A 25 -19.41 -8.78 5.12
N VAL A 26 -19.63 -7.64 4.46
CA VAL A 26 -19.04 -6.36 4.87
C VAL A 26 -19.54 -6.03 6.28
N PRO A 27 -18.64 -5.81 7.25
CA PRO A 27 -19.05 -5.49 8.62
C PRO A 27 -19.68 -4.10 8.70
N GLU A 28 -20.54 -3.89 9.70
CA GLU A 28 -21.29 -2.63 9.91
C GLU A 28 -20.42 -1.37 9.87
N TRP A 29 -19.23 -1.41 10.47
CA TRP A 29 -18.34 -0.25 10.51
C TRP A 29 -17.80 0.15 9.13
N ALA A 30 -17.69 -0.81 8.20
CA ALA A 30 -17.19 -0.61 6.85
C ALA A 30 -18.31 -0.32 5.84
N GLN A 31 -19.57 -0.26 6.30
CA GLN A 31 -20.68 0.18 5.46
C GLN A 31 -20.68 1.70 5.30
N ARG A 32 -21.16 2.18 4.13
CA ARG A 32 -21.07 3.58 3.69
C ARG A 32 -21.31 4.62 4.79
N HIS A 33 -22.42 4.53 5.52
CA HIS A 33 -22.79 5.55 6.52
C HIS A 33 -21.80 5.59 7.69
N ASN A 34 -21.46 4.42 8.25
CA ASN A 34 -20.53 4.32 9.37
C ASN A 34 -19.10 4.62 8.97
N LEU A 35 -18.68 4.16 7.78
CA LEU A 35 -17.36 4.39 7.23
C LEU A 35 -17.12 5.89 6.98
N HIS A 36 -18.08 6.59 6.37
CA HIS A 36 -17.96 8.02 6.12
C HIS A 36 -17.76 8.81 7.41
N ARG A 37 -18.59 8.53 8.42
CA ARG A 37 -18.48 9.14 9.74
C ARG A 37 -17.15 8.83 10.43
N ALA A 38 -16.62 7.63 10.25
CA ALA A 38 -15.32 7.24 10.79
C ALA A 38 -14.17 8.01 10.09
N LEU A 39 -14.20 8.11 8.77
CA LEU A 39 -13.21 8.84 7.98
C LEU A 39 -13.21 10.34 8.30
N GLU A 40 -14.39 10.95 8.40
CA GLU A 40 -14.53 12.34 8.86
C GLU A 40 -13.85 12.53 10.22
N ARG A 41 -14.06 11.62 11.17
CA ARG A 41 -13.41 11.73 12.50
C ARG A 41 -11.90 11.54 12.44
N GLN A 42 -11.40 10.69 11.55
CA GLN A 42 -9.97 10.42 11.41
C GLN A 42 -9.23 11.58 10.73
N PHE A 43 -9.88 12.27 9.78
CA PHE A 43 -9.25 13.29 8.94
C PHE A 43 -9.61 14.73 9.31
N ALA A 44 -10.80 14.98 9.87
CA ALA A 44 -11.24 16.35 10.19
C ALA A 44 -10.32 17.01 11.22
N ASP A 45 -10.13 18.32 11.04
CA ASP A 45 -9.33 19.13 11.94
C ASP A 45 -9.94 19.13 13.35
N GLY A 46 -9.15 18.72 14.35
CA GLY A 46 -9.63 18.61 15.72
C GLY A 46 -8.72 17.79 16.64
N PRO A 47 -9.11 17.61 17.91
CA PRO A 47 -8.31 16.87 18.91
C PRO A 47 -8.17 15.38 18.60
N ASN A 48 -9.01 14.84 17.72
CA ASN A 48 -9.04 13.42 17.35
C ASN A 48 -8.17 13.10 16.13
N ARG A 49 -7.43 14.07 15.60
CA ARG A 49 -6.51 13.85 14.49
C ARG A 49 -5.32 13.00 14.96
N LEU A 50 -5.19 11.82 14.38
CA LEU A 50 -4.17 10.84 14.74
C LEU A 50 -2.97 10.95 13.79
N ASP A 51 -1.76 11.02 14.36
CA ASP A 51 -0.51 10.90 13.60
C ASP A 51 -0.26 9.41 13.29
N PRO A 52 -0.29 8.98 12.01
CA PRO A 52 -0.05 7.59 11.64
C PRO A 52 1.31 7.07 12.14
N ASP A 53 2.33 7.92 12.22
CA ASP A 53 3.67 7.54 12.68
C ASP A 53 3.69 7.12 14.17
N LYS A 54 2.67 7.51 14.95
CA LYS A 54 2.53 7.08 16.35
C LYS A 54 1.85 5.71 16.49
N ILE A 55 1.16 5.26 15.45
CA ILE A 55 0.41 4.01 15.43
C ILE A 55 1.22 2.94 14.69
N PHE A 56 1.79 3.32 13.55
CA PHE A 56 2.59 2.47 12.68
C PHE A 56 4.05 2.90 12.78
N GLY A 57 4.90 1.98 13.22
CA GLY A 57 6.34 2.19 13.20
C GLY A 57 6.89 2.29 11.78
N GLU A 58 8.08 2.89 11.65
CA GLU A 58 8.75 3.00 10.35
C GLU A 58 9.09 1.61 9.79
N VAL A 59 8.62 1.33 8.57
CA VAL A 59 8.90 0.07 7.87
C VAL A 59 10.22 0.22 7.12
N LEU A 60 11.30 -0.29 7.72
CA LEU A 60 12.65 -0.13 7.17
C LEU A 60 12.98 -1.12 6.06
N THR A 61 12.53 -2.38 6.21
CA THR A 61 12.87 -3.46 5.27
C THR A 61 11.74 -4.50 5.19
N CYS A 62 11.81 -5.32 4.14
CA CYS A 62 10.93 -6.46 3.96
C CYS A 62 11.82 -7.72 3.87
N ASN A 63 11.88 -8.51 4.95
CA ASN A 63 12.67 -9.73 4.97
C ASN A 63 11.90 -10.88 4.30
N LEU A 64 12.19 -11.13 3.03
CA LEU A 64 11.55 -12.19 2.26
C LEU A 64 11.88 -13.60 2.77
N GLU A 65 13.03 -13.78 3.43
CA GLU A 65 13.38 -15.08 3.99
C GLU A 65 12.48 -15.44 5.17
N GLU A 66 12.19 -14.47 6.05
CA GLU A 66 11.25 -14.63 7.18
C GLU A 66 9.81 -14.80 6.71
N ILE A 67 9.36 -14.01 5.73
CA ILE A 67 7.96 -14.04 5.25
C ILE A 67 7.63 -15.39 4.60
N PHE A 68 8.56 -15.94 3.82
CA PHE A 68 8.34 -17.17 3.05
C PHE A 68 8.94 -18.42 3.70
N ASP A 69 9.64 -18.26 4.84
CA ASP A 69 10.39 -19.30 5.54
C ASP A 69 11.31 -20.11 4.59
N LYS A 70 11.92 -19.40 3.63
CA LYS A 70 12.72 -20.01 2.55
C LYS A 70 13.90 -19.12 2.18
N LYS A 71 15.06 -19.73 1.98
CA LYS A 71 16.24 -19.05 1.47
C LYS A 71 16.32 -19.19 -0.04
N LYS A 72 16.25 -18.08 -0.78
CA LYS A 72 16.45 -18.05 -2.23
C LYS A 72 17.43 -16.94 -2.60
N SER A 73 18.42 -17.25 -3.43
CA SER A 73 19.41 -16.27 -3.91
C SER A 73 18.77 -15.02 -4.54
N ARG A 74 17.62 -15.19 -5.21
CA ARG A 74 16.85 -14.08 -5.80
C ARG A 74 16.33 -13.05 -4.79
N TYR A 75 16.25 -13.37 -3.49
CA TYR A 75 15.82 -12.43 -2.45
C TYR A 75 16.92 -11.41 -2.11
N GLN A 76 18.19 -11.81 -2.25
CA GLN A 76 19.36 -10.97 -2.02
C GLN A 76 19.75 -10.17 -3.28
N ARG A 77 19.52 -10.74 -4.47
CA ARG A 77 19.96 -10.15 -5.73
C ARG A 77 19.05 -9.00 -6.18
N ARG A 78 19.40 -7.79 -5.76
CA ARG A 78 18.78 -6.54 -6.24
C ARG A 78 19.45 -6.08 -7.53
N ILE A 79 18.66 -5.94 -8.59
CA ILE A 79 19.04 -5.19 -9.79
C ILE A 79 18.80 -3.69 -9.50
N SER A 80 18.95 -2.81 -10.49
CA SER A 80 18.76 -1.35 -10.33
C SER A 80 17.43 -0.96 -9.65
N SER A 81 16.35 -1.73 -9.87
CA SER A 81 15.03 -1.50 -9.26
C SER A 81 14.98 -1.62 -7.73
N GLY A 82 15.99 -2.24 -7.12
CA GLY A 82 16.10 -2.36 -5.66
C GLY A 82 16.91 -1.25 -5.00
N ASN A 83 17.43 -0.27 -5.78
CA ASN A 83 18.24 0.82 -5.25
C ASN A 83 17.42 2.11 -5.08
N TRP A 84 16.85 2.28 -3.89
CA TRP A 84 16.09 3.48 -3.48
C TRP A 84 16.93 4.45 -2.62
N THR A 85 18.26 4.32 -2.64
CA THR A 85 19.14 5.10 -1.76
C THR A 85 19.05 6.61 -1.98
N LYS A 86 18.62 7.05 -3.15
CA LYS A 86 18.41 8.47 -3.48
C LYS A 86 17.01 8.98 -3.14
N ASP A 87 16.07 8.09 -2.85
CA ASP A 87 14.65 8.40 -2.63
C ASP A 87 14.26 8.29 -1.15
N HIS A 88 15.25 8.25 -0.25
CA HIS A 88 14.99 8.26 1.18
C HIS A 88 14.37 9.59 1.61
N VAL A 89 13.25 9.52 2.32
CA VAL A 89 12.61 10.70 2.91
C VAL A 89 13.56 11.35 3.90
N THR A 90 13.89 12.60 3.65
CA THR A 90 14.77 13.40 4.50
C THR A 90 14.06 13.83 5.78
N ILE A 91 14.83 14.18 6.82
CA ILE A 91 14.29 14.71 8.07
C ILE A 91 13.50 16.00 7.82
N ALA A 92 13.96 16.85 6.91
CA ALA A 92 13.29 18.10 6.55
C ALA A 92 11.91 17.86 5.92
N GLU A 93 11.78 16.85 5.06
CA GLU A 93 10.50 16.45 4.46
C GLU A 93 9.55 15.87 5.53
N LYS A 94 10.05 15.00 6.42
CA LYS A 94 9.24 14.48 7.54
C LYS A 94 8.70 15.60 8.43
N LEU A 95 9.54 16.58 8.77
CA LEU A 95 9.12 17.75 9.58
C LEU A 95 8.11 18.62 8.84
N THR A 96 8.34 18.87 7.54
CA THR A 96 7.42 19.65 6.71
C THR A 96 6.06 18.96 6.63
N TYR A 97 6.05 17.65 6.40
CA TYR A 97 4.84 16.82 6.39
C TYR A 97 4.08 16.88 7.72
N LYS A 98 4.77 16.72 8.87
CA LYS A 98 4.11 16.81 10.18
C LYS A 98 3.51 18.19 10.44
N ARG A 99 4.15 19.26 9.95
CA ARG A 99 3.62 20.63 10.06
C ARG A 99 2.41 20.84 9.15
N THR A 100 2.49 20.48 7.87
CA THR A 100 1.36 20.64 6.93
C THR A 100 0.15 19.81 7.36
N MET A 101 0.40 18.63 7.92
CA MET A 101 -0.62 17.76 8.47
C MET A 101 -1.00 18.07 9.92
N GLY A 102 -0.52 19.16 10.53
CA GLY A 102 -0.92 19.56 11.89
C GLY A 102 -0.65 18.52 12.98
N TYR A 103 0.29 17.59 12.77
CA TYR A 103 0.67 16.55 13.73
C TYR A 103 1.70 17.03 14.76
N GLN A 104 2.39 18.13 14.49
CA GLN A 104 3.21 18.87 15.45
C GLN A 104 2.37 19.98 16.12
N LYS A 105 2.27 19.92 17.45
CA LYS A 105 1.90 21.07 18.29
C LYS A 105 3.16 21.65 18.92
#